data_AF-A0A943YQX2-F1
#
_entry.id   AF-A0A943YQX2-F1
#
_cell.length_a   1.000
_cell.length_b   1.000
_cell.length_c   1.000
_cell.angle_alpha   90.00
_cell.angle_beta   90.00
_cell.angle_gamma   90.00
#
_symmetry.space_group_name_H-M   'P 1'
#
loop_
_entity.id
_entity.type
_entity.pdbx_description
1 polymer ?
#
loop_
_entity_poly.entity_id
_entity_poly.type
_entity_poly.pdbx_seq_one_letter_code
_entity_poly.pdbx_strand_id
1 'polypeptide(L)'
;MAVKQTAGRDALGEFAPKFAELNDDVLFGQVWSREDRFSLRDRSIVTVVALMAQGLMDSSFRYHLISAKNNGVMSAWIKIFRQSALSCKMKSAQRPTMTQGPFSASSVMTLYW
;
A
#
# COMPACT_ATOMS: atom_id res chain seq x y z
N MET A 1 13.54 5.79 18.88
CA MET A 1 14.17 4.45 18.79
C MET A 1 13.17 3.54 18.11
N ALA A 2 13.50 3.01 16.93
CA ALA A 2 12.65 2.05 16.25
C ALA A 2 12.48 0.79 17.13
N VAL A 3 11.25 0.35 17.36
CA VAL A 3 10.95 -0.87 18.10
C VAL A 3 11.43 -2.07 17.28
N LYS A 4 12.20 -2.97 17.89
CA LYS A 4 12.67 -4.19 17.23
C LYS A 4 11.48 -5.09 16.89
N GLN A 5 11.31 -5.39 15.60
CA GLN A 5 10.29 -6.31 15.08
C GLN A 5 10.81 -7.75 15.11
N THR A 6 9.96 -8.69 15.54
CA THR A 6 10.24 -10.14 15.54
C THR A 6 9.17 -10.95 14.80
N ALA A 7 8.22 -10.27 14.15
CA ALA A 7 7.05 -10.90 13.54
C ALA A 7 7.43 -11.96 12.48
N GLY A 8 8.56 -11.78 11.78
CA GLY A 8 9.06 -12.75 10.82
C GLY A 8 9.45 -14.06 11.48
N ARG A 9 10.24 -14.01 12.56
CA ARG A 9 10.61 -15.20 13.34
C ARG A 9 9.42 -15.83 14.06
N ASP A 10 8.53 -15.01 14.60
CA ASP A 10 7.35 -15.49 15.34
C ASP A 10 6.37 -16.24 14.42
N ALA A 11 6.19 -15.79 13.18
CA ALA A 11 5.25 -16.39 12.23
C ALA A 11 5.86 -17.43 11.29
N LEU A 12 7.13 -17.25 10.89
CA LEU A 12 7.75 -18.01 9.80
C LEU A 12 9.13 -18.59 10.17
N GLY A 13 9.54 -18.53 11.43
CA GLY A 13 10.87 -18.94 11.87
C GLY A 13 11.21 -20.40 11.56
N GLU A 14 10.28 -21.32 11.76
CA GLU A 14 10.49 -22.74 11.46
C GLU A 14 10.30 -23.06 9.96
N PHE A 15 9.29 -22.47 9.33
CA PHE A 15 8.93 -22.77 7.94
C PHE A 15 9.90 -22.15 6.92
N ALA A 16 10.31 -20.90 7.15
CA ALA A 16 11.15 -20.14 6.24
C ALA A 16 12.17 -19.29 7.03
N PRO A 17 13.15 -19.92 7.71
CA PRO A 17 14.05 -19.26 8.65
C PRO A 17 14.82 -18.09 8.04
N LYS A 18 15.25 -18.23 6.77
CA LYS A 18 15.97 -17.13 6.09
C LYS A 18 15.05 -15.95 5.77
N PHE A 19 13.79 -16.20 5.43
CA PHE A 19 12.83 -15.13 5.19
C PHE A 19 12.49 -14.39 6.49
N ALA A 20 12.28 -15.13 7.58
CA ALA A 20 12.09 -14.58 8.91
C ALA A 20 13.25 -13.67 9.34
N GLU A 21 14.49 -14.12 9.15
CA GLU A 21 15.69 -13.31 9.41
C GLU A 21 15.72 -12.02 8.56
N LEU A 22 15.48 -12.13 7.25
CA LEU A 22 15.50 -10.97 6.35
C LEU A 22 14.39 -9.96 6.67
N ASN A 23 13.20 -10.42 7.06
CA ASN A 23 12.11 -9.55 7.47
C ASN A 23 12.49 -8.74 8.72
N ASP A 24 12.97 -9.41 9.75
CA ASP A 24 13.21 -8.78 11.05
C ASP A 24 14.49 -7.93 11.04
N ASP A 25 15.60 -8.48 10.55
CA ASP A 25 16.92 -7.88 10.72
C ASP A 25 17.25 -6.89 9.60
N VAL A 26 16.78 -7.16 8.37
CA VAL A 26 17.10 -6.31 7.21
C VAL A 26 15.97 -5.33 6.94
N LEU A 27 14.76 -5.82 6.66
CA LEU A 27 13.65 -4.93 6.29
C LEU A 27 13.32 -3.99 7.45
N PHE A 28 13.03 -4.51 8.64
CA PHE A 28 12.69 -3.66 9.79
C PHE A 28 13.92 -3.18 10.56
N GLY A 29 14.93 -4.04 10.74
CA GLY A 29 16.14 -3.75 11.50
C GLY A 29 17.08 -2.73 10.84
N GLN A 30 17.09 -2.62 9.50
CA GLN A 30 17.98 -1.71 8.77
C GLN A 30 17.23 -0.74 7.84
N VAL A 31 16.33 -1.22 6.98
CA VAL A 31 15.73 -0.39 5.93
C VAL A 31 14.73 0.60 6.51
N TRP A 32 13.82 0.13 7.35
CA TRP A 32 12.78 0.96 7.99
C TRP A 32 13.31 1.75 9.19
N SER A 33 14.30 1.23 9.90
CA SER A 33 14.96 1.93 11.03
C SER A 33 15.86 3.09 10.59
N ARG A 34 16.23 3.17 9.31
CA ARG A 34 17.05 4.24 8.73
C ARG A 34 16.26 5.55 8.54
N GLU A 35 16.01 6.25 9.63
CA GLU A 35 15.22 7.49 9.66
C GLU A 35 16.03 8.77 9.38
N ASP A 36 17.36 8.70 9.34
CA ASP A 36 18.27 9.84 9.06
C ASP A 36 18.14 10.40 7.63
N ARG A 37 17.63 9.59 6.69
CA ARG A 37 17.44 9.99 5.29
C ARG A 37 15.97 10.17 4.91
N PHE A 38 15.09 9.36 5.48
CA PHE A 38 13.68 9.36 5.12
C PHE A 38 12.86 8.91 6.33
N SER A 39 11.97 9.78 6.79
CA SER A 39 11.22 9.58 8.05
C SER A 39 10.27 8.38 7.97
N LEU A 40 9.95 7.77 9.12
CA LEU A 40 8.91 6.72 9.18
C LEU A 40 7.56 7.19 8.64
N ARG A 41 7.23 8.47 8.83
CA ARG A 41 6.04 9.11 8.28
C ARG A 41 6.01 9.01 6.75
N ASP A 42 7.08 9.43 6.10
CA ASP A 42 7.12 9.50 4.63
C ASP A 42 7.23 8.09 4.00
N ARG A 43 7.94 7.16 4.65
CA ARG A 43 7.96 5.74 4.29
C ARG A 43 6.57 5.12 4.33
N SER A 44 5.78 5.48 5.34
CA SER A 44 4.41 5.01 5.49
C SER A 44 3.51 5.55 4.38
N ILE A 45 3.68 6.82 3.99
CA ILE A 45 2.97 7.40 2.83
C ILE A 45 3.32 6.66 1.54
N VAL A 46 4.60 6.45 1.26
CA VAL A 46 5.05 5.76 0.04
C VAL A 46 4.49 4.33 -0.02
N THR A 47 4.49 3.61 1.11
CA THR A 47 3.95 2.24 1.18
C THR A 47 2.45 2.21 0.88
N VAL A 48 1.67 3.12 1.48
CA VAL A 48 0.22 3.23 1.23
C VAL A 48 -0.06 3.56 -0.23
N VAL A 49 0.69 4.50 -0.82
CA VAL A 49 0.54 4.87 -2.24
C VAL A 49 0.91 3.70 -3.16
N ALA A 50 1.97 2.96 -2.86
CA ALA A 50 2.38 1.80 -3.65
C ALA A 50 1.32 0.69 -3.65
N LEU A 51 0.76 0.35 -2.49
CA LEU A 51 -0.33 -0.63 -2.37
C LEU A 51 -1.56 -0.17 -3.14
N MET A 52 -1.92 1.11 -3.04
CA MET A 52 -3.03 1.69 -3.79
C MET A 52 -2.80 1.62 -5.30
N ALA A 53 -1.60 1.95 -5.78
CA ALA A 53 -1.26 1.89 -7.19
C ALA A 53 -1.31 0.46 -7.77
N GLN A 54 -0.97 -0.54 -6.95
CA GLN A 54 -1.07 -1.96 -7.32
C GLN A 54 -2.49 -2.52 -7.20
N GLY A 55 -3.45 -1.76 -6.66
CA GLY A 55 -4.81 -2.23 -6.40
C GLY A 55 -4.92 -3.18 -5.20
N LEU A 56 -3.87 -3.30 -4.38
CA LEU A 56 -3.84 -4.12 -3.18
C LEU A 56 -4.52 -3.38 -2.02
N MET A 57 -5.86 -3.39 -2.02
CA MET A 57 -6.71 -2.64 -1.08
C MET A 57 -7.53 -3.56 -0.15
N ASP A 58 -6.81 -4.42 0.55
CA ASP A 58 -7.34 -5.45 1.45
C ASP A 58 -6.99 -5.16 2.93
N SER A 59 -6.83 -6.20 3.74
CA SER A 59 -6.40 -6.11 5.13
C SER A 59 -4.99 -5.50 5.26
N SER A 60 -4.09 -5.75 4.32
CA SER A 60 -2.73 -5.21 4.29
C SER A 60 -2.76 -3.70 4.14
N PHE A 61 -3.58 -3.19 3.21
CA PHE A 61 -3.79 -1.74 3.04
C PHE A 61 -4.34 -1.08 4.31
N ARG A 62 -5.33 -1.71 4.95
CA ARG A 62 -5.89 -1.21 6.21
C ARG A 62 -4.84 -1.16 7.31
N TYR A 63 -4.01 -2.20 7.44
CA TYR A 63 -2.91 -2.24 8.40
C TYR A 63 -1.94 -1.08 8.17
N HIS A 64 -1.49 -0.88 6.93
CA HIS A 64 -0.55 0.20 6.60
C HIS A 64 -1.13 1.61 6.78
N LEU A 65 -2.45 1.81 6.61
CA LEU A 65 -3.10 3.08 6.96
C LEU A 65 -3.06 3.37 8.47
N ILE A 66 -3.27 2.36 9.31
CA ILE A 66 -3.20 2.50 10.77
C ILE A 66 -1.75 2.80 11.19
N SER A 67 -0.78 2.06 10.63
CA SER A 67 0.64 2.31 10.87
C SER A 67 1.07 3.70 10.42
N ALA A 68 0.59 4.17 9.26
CA ALA A 68 0.86 5.53 8.78
C ALA A 68 0.34 6.60 9.76
N LYS A 69 -0.88 6.44 10.28
CA LYS A 69 -1.44 7.32 11.29
C LYS A 69 -0.59 7.33 12.57
N ASN A 70 -0.17 6.16 13.04
CA ASN A 70 0.68 6.02 14.23
C ASN A 70 2.07 6.65 14.03
N ASN A 71 2.56 6.66 12.80
CA ASN A 71 3.83 7.30 12.40
C ASN A 71 3.68 8.81 12.09
N GLY A 72 2.56 9.44 12.48
CA GLY A 72 2.39 10.90 12.39
C GLY A 72 1.85 11.42 11.06
N VAL A 73 1.30 10.56 10.19
CA VAL A 73 0.54 11.03 9.02
C VAL A 73 -0.78 11.65 9.49
N MET A 74 -1.04 12.89 9.07
CA MET A 74 -2.24 13.61 9.51
C MET A 74 -3.52 12.90 9.07
N SER A 75 -4.57 12.99 9.88
CA SER A 75 -5.89 12.41 9.59
C SER A 75 -6.46 12.84 8.23
N ALA A 76 -6.14 14.04 7.74
CA ALA A 76 -6.55 14.50 6.41
C ALA A 76 -5.99 13.61 5.29
N TRP A 77 -4.69 13.26 5.35
CA TRP A 77 -4.06 12.35 4.38
C TRP A 77 -4.67 10.95 4.43
N ILE A 78 -4.95 10.42 5.63
CA ILE A 78 -5.60 9.11 5.79
C ILE A 78 -6.99 9.10 5.12
N LYS A 79 -7.78 10.17 5.27
CA LYS A 79 -9.08 10.33 4.60
C LYS A 79 -8.91 10.36 3.08
N ILE A 80 -7.93 11.11 2.57
CA ILE A 80 -7.63 11.17 1.14
C ILE A 80 -7.27 9.79 0.60
N PHE A 81 -6.33 9.07 1.22
CA PHE A 81 -5.94 7.73 0.76
C PHE A 81 -7.10 6.75 0.76
N ARG A 82 -7.98 6.79 1.77
CA ARG A 82 -9.17 5.94 1.80
C ARG A 82 -10.14 6.27 0.65
N GLN A 83 -10.39 7.55 0.38
CA GLN A 83 -11.28 7.97 -0.69
C GLN A 83 -10.71 7.63 -2.07
N SER A 84 -9.42 7.90 -2.29
CA SER A 84 -8.72 7.55 -3.52
C SER A 84 -8.74 6.04 -3.75
N ALA A 85 -8.53 5.25 -2.70
CA ALA A 85 -8.60 3.79 -2.78
C ALA A 85 -9.99 3.30 -3.24
N LEU A 86 -11.06 3.83 -2.65
CA LEU A 86 -12.42 3.50 -3.06
C LEU A 86 -12.68 3.86 -4.53
N SER A 87 -12.23 5.03 -4.97
CA SER A 87 -12.36 5.46 -6.37
C SER A 87 -11.62 4.54 -7.34
N CYS A 88 -10.37 4.16 -7.02
CA CYS A 88 -9.58 3.20 -7.81
C CYS A 88 -10.31 1.86 -7.93
N LYS A 89 -10.88 1.36 -6.82
CA LYS A 89 -11.60 0.08 -6.81
C LYS A 89 -12.87 0.12 -7.67
N MET A 90 -13.62 1.23 -7.64
CA MET A 90 -14.78 1.42 -8.52
C MET A 90 -14.37 1.46 -10.00
N LYS A 91 -13.31 2.20 -10.35
CA LYS A 91 -12.79 2.23 -11.74
C LYS A 91 -12.33 0.85 -12.22
N SER A 92 -11.69 0.05 -11.35
CA SER A 92 -11.32 -1.32 -11.73
C SER A 92 -12.53 -2.23 -11.92
N ALA A 93 -13.59 -2.07 -11.12
CA ALA A 93 -14.82 -2.86 -11.23
C ALA A 93 -15.64 -2.49 -12.48
N GLN A 94 -15.55 -1.24 -12.93
CA GLN A 94 -16.22 -0.74 -14.14
C GLN A 94 -15.43 -0.97 -15.42
N ARG A 95 -14.23 -1.54 -15.35
CA ARG A 95 -13.44 -1.84 -16.54
C ARG A 95 -14.14 -2.98 -17.29
N PRO A 96 -14.70 -2.74 -18.49
CA PRO A 96 -15.34 -3.80 -19.23
C PRO A 96 -14.33 -4.92 -19.47
N THR A 97 -14.72 -6.16 -19.17
CA THR A 97 -13.97 -7.34 -19.58
C THR A 97 -13.73 -7.23 -21.08
N MET A 98 -12.47 -7.15 -21.49
CA MET A 98 -12.07 -7.07 -22.89
C MET A 98 -12.29 -8.42 -23.57
N THR A 99 -13.57 -8.80 -23.69
CA THR A 99 -14.05 -9.91 -24.48
C THR A 99 -15.35 -9.42 -25.14
N GLN A 100 -15.31 -9.37 -26.48
CA GLN A 100 -16.40 -9.14 -27.45
C GLN A 100 -16.53 -7.71 -28.02
N GLY A 101 -16.17 -7.58 -29.31
CA GLY A 101 -16.83 -6.69 -30.28
C GLY A 101 -16.17 -5.32 -30.60
N PRO A 102 -16.22 -4.84 -31.86
CA PRO A 102 -15.49 -3.66 -32.29
C PRO A 102 -16.17 -2.41 -31.72
N PHE A 103 -15.58 -1.79 -30.71
CA PHE A 103 -15.97 -0.46 -30.30
C PHE A 103 -15.51 0.55 -31.35
N SER A 104 -16.48 1.09 -32.10
CA SER A 104 -16.29 2.26 -32.96
C SER A 104 -15.78 3.45 -32.12
N ALA A 105 -14.80 4.17 -32.66
CA ALA A 105 -14.10 5.29 -32.02
C ALA A 105 -14.97 6.50 -31.65
N SER A 106 -16.28 6.47 -31.92
CA SER A 106 -17.17 7.63 -31.74
C SER A 106 -17.63 7.90 -30.29
N SER A 107 -17.44 6.99 -29.33
CA SER A 107 -17.97 7.17 -27.97
C SER A 107 -17.05 7.88 -26.97
N VAL A 108 -15.86 8.36 -27.39
CA VAL A 108 -14.87 8.95 -26.45
C VAL A 108 -15.00 10.47 -26.31
N MET A 109 -15.91 11.14 -27.02
CA MET A 109 -15.97 12.61 -27.10
C MET A 109 -17.21 13.26 -26.47
N THR A 110 -17.76 12.71 -25.38
CA THR A 110 -18.95 13.30 -24.73
C THR A 110 -18.91 13.39 -23.20
N LEU A 111 -17.73 13.35 -22.58
CA LEU A 111 -17.61 13.52 -21.12
C LEU A 111 -16.59 14.60 -20.70
N TYR A 112 -16.52 15.67 -21.48
CA TYR A 112 -15.94 16.96 -21.06
C TYR A 112 -16.78 18.11 -21.64
N TRP A 113 -18.04 18.21 -21.19
CA TRP A 113 -18.80 19.46 -21.03
C TRP A 113 -19.94 19.19 -20.05
#